data_AF-A0A429FLJ8-F1
#
_entry.id   AF-A0A429FLJ8-F1
#
_cell.length_a   1.000
_cell.length_b   1.000
_cell.length_c   1.000
_cell.angle_alpha   90.00
_cell.angle_beta   90.00
_cell.angle_gamma   90.00
#
_symmetry.space_group_name_H-M   'P 1'
#
loop_
_entity.id
_entity.type
_entity.pdbx_description
1 polymer ?
#
loop_
_entity_poly.entity_id
_entity_poly.type
_entity_poly.pdbx_seq_one_letter_code
_entity_poly.pdbx_strand_id
1 'polypeptide(L)' 'MDVTTDAVQLLGGYGYTRDFPVERMMRDAKITQIYEGTNQIQRMVMARQLLK' A
#
# COMPACT_ATOMS: atom_id res chain seq x y z
N MET A 1 -2.14 -0.82 -0.57
CA MET A 1 -2.52 0.46 0.03
C MET A 1 -4.04 0.56 0.13
N ASP A 2 -4.77 0.36 -0.97
CA ASP A 2 -6.23 0.53 -1.04
C ASP A 2 -6.97 -0.28 0.04
N VAL A 3 -6.78 -1.60 0.09
CA VAL A 3 -7.44 -2.48 1.08
C VAL A 3 -7.18 -2.06 2.52
N THR A 4 -5.94 -1.69 2.86
CA THR A 4 -5.60 -1.30 4.24
C THR A 4 -6.15 0.08 4.60
N THR A 5 -6.27 0.99 3.63
CA THR A 5 -6.92 2.29 3.83
C THR A 5 -8.42 2.11 4.06
N ASP A 6 -9.08 1.28 3.24
CA ASP A 6 -10.51 0.98 3.36
C ASP A 6 -10.81 0.26 4.69
N ALA A 7 -9.91 -0.62 5.14
CA ALA A 7 -10.04 -1.28 6.44
C ALA A 7 -10.01 -0.29 7.61
N VAL A 8 -9.09 0.69 7.60
CA VAL A 8 -9.07 1.77 8.61
C VAL A 8 -10.37 2.57 8.55
N GLN A 9 -10.83 2.94 7.35
CA GLN A 9 -12.07 3.70 7.16
C GLN A 9 -13.31 2.94 7.67
N LEU A 10 -13.39 1.63 7.41
CA LEU A 10 -14.49 0.78 7.85
C LEU A 10 -14.59 0.70 9.38
N LEU A 11 -13.45 0.64 10.07
CA LEU A 11 -13.39 0.62 11.54
C LEU A 11 -13.58 2.02 12.17
N GLY A 12 -13.65 3.08 11.35
CA GLY A 12 -13.84 4.45 11.81
C GLY A 12 -12.77 4.88 12.82
N GLY A 13 -13.20 5.54 13.91
CA GLY A 13 -12.29 6.01 14.96
C GLY A 13 -11.43 4.90 15.60
N TYR A 14 -11.99 3.71 15.78
CA TYR A 14 -11.26 2.55 16.32
C TYR A 14 -10.16 2.07 15.35
N GLY A 15 -10.38 2.21 14.05
CA GLY A 15 -9.37 1.86 13.04
C GLY A 15 -8.16 2.79 13.03
N TYR A 16 -8.27 3.97 13.66
CA TYR A 16 -7.21 4.96 13.76
C TYR A 16 -6.43 4.89 15.09
N THR A 17 -6.94 4.16 16.09
CA THR A 17 -6.21 3.94 17.34
C THR A 17 -5.24 2.76 17.21
N ARG A 18 -4.20 2.76 18.05
CA ARG A 18 -3.21 1.67 18.09
C ARG A 18 -3.69 0.42 18.82
N ASP A 19 -4.89 0.46 19.38
CA ASP A 19 -5.52 -0.70 20.05
C ASP A 19 -5.93 -1.76 19.03
N PHE A 20 -6.16 -1.35 17.77
CA PHE A 20 -6.51 -2.23 16.65
C PHE A 20 -5.37 -2.27 15.61
N PRO A 21 -5.10 -3.43 15.00
CA PRO A 21 -3.90 -3.62 14.17
C PRO A 21 -3.97 -2.92 12.79
N VAL A 22 -5.15 -2.47 12.37
CA VAL A 22 -5.38 -2.01 10.98
C VAL A 22 -4.59 -0.74 10.62
N GLU A 23 -4.36 0.17 11.57
CA GLU A 23 -3.53 1.35 11.35
C GLU A 23 -2.08 0.97 11.03
N ARG A 24 -1.55 -0.03 11.74
CA ARG A 24 -0.20 -0.54 11.53
C ARG A 24 -0.07 -1.18 10.17
N MET A 25 -1.04 -2.02 9.81
CA MET A 25 -1.08 -2.65 8.48
C MET A 25 -1.13 -1.60 7.36
N MET A 26 -1.88 -0.51 7.54
CA MET A 26 -1.91 0.61 6.60
C MET A 26 -0.55 1.29 6.45
N ARG A 27 0.16 1.57 7.56
CA ARG A 27 1.52 2.13 7.52
C ARG A 27 2.51 1.19 6.83
N ASP A 28 2.49 -0.09 7.18
CA ASP A 28 3.39 -1.10 6.62
C ASP A 28 3.13 -1.30 5.12
N ALA A 29 1.87 -1.25 4.68
CA ALA A 29 1.52 -1.35 3.27
C ALA A 29 2.07 -0.21 2.39
N LYS A 30 2.51 0.92 2.96
CA LYS A 30 3.03 2.03 2.17
C LYS A 30 4.42 1.74 1.62
N ILE A 31 5.28 1.05 2.39
CA ILE A 31 6.66 0.77 1.97
C ILE A 31 6.70 -0.14 0.74
N THR A 32 5.66 -0.97 0.56
CA THR A 32 5.58 -1.94 -0.55
C THR A 32 5.52 -1.28 -1.92
N GLN A 33 5.21 0.01 -1.99
CA GLN A 33 5.17 0.78 -3.23
C GLN A 33 6.51 1.47 -3.58
N ILE A 34 7.48 1.43 -2.67
CA ILE A 34 8.71 2.23 -2.73
C ILE A 34 9.96 1.36 -2.76
N TYR A 35 10.08 0.40 -1.84
CA TYR A 35 11.27 -0.46 -1.75
C TYR A 35 11.32 -1.51 -2.89
N GLU A 36 12.48 -2.10 -3.12
CA GLU A 36 12.71 -3.11 -4.19
C GLU A 36 12.28 -2.64 -5.58
N GLY A 37 12.39 -1.33 -5.82
CA GLY A 37 11.94 -0.65 -7.02
C GLY A 37 10.53 -0.10 -6.88
N THR A 38 10.41 1.22 -6.99
CA THR A 38 9.11 1.90 -6.91
C THR A 38 8.13 1.40 -7.97
N ASN A 39 6.84 1.58 -7.76
CA ASN A 39 5.81 1.22 -8.74
C ASN A 39 6.07 1.81 -10.14
N GLN A 40 6.73 2.97 -10.23
CA GLN A 40 7.09 3.65 -11.47
C GLN A 40 8.20 2.89 -12.20
N ILE A 41 9.20 2.38 -11.48
CA ILE A 41 10.24 1.51 -12.04
C ILE A 41 9.61 0.21 -12.55
N GLN A 42 8.75 -0.42 -11.76
CA GLN A 42 8.07 -1.65 -12.16
C GLN A 42 7.24 -1.45 -13.44
N ARG A 43 6.46 -0.36 -13.53
CA ARG A 43 5.69 -0.02 -14.74
C ARG A 43 6.59 0.21 -15.95
N MET A 44 7.73 0.86 -15.77
CA MET A 44 8.70 1.09 -16.85
C MET A 44 9.32 -0.22 -17.35
N VAL A 45 9.66 -1.15 -16.45
CA VAL A 45 10.14 -2.50 -16.82
C VAL A 45 9.08 -3.27 -17.60
N MET A 46 7.83 -3.27 -17.13
CA MET A 46 6.71 -3.91 -17.84
C MET A 46 6.50 -3.30 -19.23
N ALA A 47 6.50 -1.97 -19.34
CA ALA A 47 6.32 -1.27 -20.62
C ALA A 47 7.42 -1.62 -21.63
N ARG A 48 8.69 -1.68 -21.19
CA ARG A 48 9.81 -2.12 -22.05
C ARG A 48 9.64 -3.55 -22.56
N GLN A 49 9.02 -4.42 -21.77
CA GLN A 49 8.80 -5.82 -22.15
C GLN A 49 7.60 -6.00 -23.08
N LEU A 50 6.58 -5.15 -22.96
CA LEU A 50 5.39 -5.15 -23.82
C LEU A 50 5.63 -4.50 -25.19
N LEU A 51 6.51 -3.50 -25.27
CA LEU A 51 6.82 -2.75 -26.51
C LEU A 51 7.99 -3.33 -27.30
N LYS A 52 8.42 -4.55 -26.96
CA LYS A 52 9.51 -5.27 -27.61
C LYS A 52 8.96 -6.25 -28.62
#